data_AF-A0A930AQU3-F1
#
_entry.id   AF-A0A930AQU3-F1
#
_cell.length_a   1.000
_cell.length_b   1.000
_cell.length_c   1.000
_cell.angle_alpha   90.00
_cell.angle_beta   90.00
_cell.angle_gamma   90.00
#
_symmetry.space_group_name_H-M   'P 1'
#
loop_
_entity.id
_entity.type
_entity.pdbx_description
1 polymer ?
#
loop_
_entity_poly.entity_id
_entity_poly.type
_entity_poly.pdbx_seq_one_letter_code
_entity_poly.pdbx_strand_id
1 'polypeptide(L)'
;MNIRNENYSLKRVFDFNVAGAWDAKGSTFDTVKKYMAKNNPIITFAPYEVKGELFDQQIVPKGKGQFPIKQGRNIEKYGGYNKLSGAFLFAVEYKGKKDRERSLETVYIKDIDLYLENPIKYCESILGLKDVCIIYPKILLGSLTKVNGVKKIITGRTGAQFVCHHPYQLMIDDATSQYLKDISKYLQEITDENGERAENLGITFDKNIEIYKLFEEKLSGKEYSSVLNSVRKTVIDSKSVFTHLDLYDQCIIIIQLLKLFKCNREISNLEKLNGKKQVGVIYLSQKLPMDGEFI
;
A
#
# COMPACT_ATOMS: atom_id res chain seq x y z
N MET A 1 -1.61 11.55 -48.97
CA MET A 1 -0.84 10.38 -48.49
C MET A 1 -1.73 9.17 -48.56
N ASN A 2 -1.38 8.19 -49.40
CA ASN A 2 -2.19 7.00 -49.68
C ASN A 2 -1.75 5.87 -48.74
N ILE A 3 -2.46 5.67 -47.63
CA ILE A 3 -2.13 4.69 -46.56
C ILE A 3 -2.27 3.22 -47.05
N ARG A 4 -2.78 2.98 -48.27
CA ARG A 4 -3.08 1.64 -48.79
C ARG A 4 -1.89 0.82 -49.29
N ASN A 5 -0.70 1.42 -49.46
CA ASN A 5 0.49 0.73 -49.98
C ASN A 5 1.66 0.63 -48.98
N GLU A 6 1.45 0.98 -47.70
CA GLU A 6 2.49 0.87 -46.69
C GLU A 6 2.29 -0.42 -45.88
N ASN A 7 3.31 -1.27 -45.82
CA ASN A 7 3.39 -2.39 -44.88
C ASN A 7 3.56 -1.84 -43.45
N TYR A 8 2.52 -1.21 -42.91
CA TYR A 8 2.52 -0.59 -41.60
C TYR A 8 2.08 -1.60 -40.55
N SER A 9 3.01 -2.00 -39.68
CA SER A 9 2.72 -2.83 -38.51
C SER A 9 2.70 -1.96 -37.27
N LEU A 10 1.60 -1.97 -36.52
CA LEU A 10 1.53 -1.32 -35.20
C LEU A 10 2.62 -1.81 -34.23
N LYS A 11 3.15 -3.02 -34.46
CA LYS A 11 4.25 -3.59 -33.65
C LYS A 11 5.63 -3.00 -33.99
N ARG A 12 5.78 -2.34 -35.14
CA ARG A 12 7.07 -1.87 -35.67
C ARG A 12 7.07 -0.38 -36.01
N VAL A 13 6.08 0.36 -35.53
CA VAL A 13 5.89 1.79 -35.82
C VAL A 13 7.11 2.62 -35.44
N PHE A 14 7.78 2.25 -34.35
CA PHE A 14 8.94 2.97 -33.84
C PHE A 14 10.27 2.50 -34.46
N ASP A 15 10.26 1.49 -35.32
CA ASP A 15 11.48 0.96 -35.97
C ASP A 15 11.95 1.85 -37.14
N PHE A 16 11.06 2.67 -37.70
CA PHE A 16 11.30 3.45 -38.91
C PHE A 16 11.15 4.94 -38.66
N ASN A 17 11.94 5.75 -39.35
CA ASN A 17 11.86 7.21 -39.24
C ASN A 17 10.51 7.73 -39.77
N VAL A 18 9.97 8.74 -39.09
CA VAL A 18 8.83 9.54 -39.51
C VAL A 18 9.31 10.99 -39.61
N ALA A 19 9.35 11.53 -40.82
CA ALA A 19 9.88 12.87 -41.08
C ALA A 19 9.20 13.93 -40.21
N GLY A 20 10.00 14.70 -39.47
CA GLY A 20 9.53 15.75 -38.57
C GLY A 20 8.89 15.28 -37.26
N ALA A 21 8.79 13.96 -37.01
CA ALA A 21 8.10 13.42 -35.84
C ALA A 21 8.91 12.35 -35.08
N TRP A 22 9.64 11.47 -35.77
CA TRP A 22 10.37 10.36 -35.16
C TRP A 22 11.66 10.02 -35.90
N ASP A 23 12.77 10.04 -35.18
CA ASP A 23 14.07 9.55 -35.58
C ASP A 23 14.39 8.28 -34.77
N ALA A 24 14.18 7.11 -35.40
CA ALA A 24 14.25 5.80 -34.77
C ALA A 24 15.68 5.40 -34.35
N LYS A 25 16.70 6.08 -34.89
CA LYS A 25 18.11 5.83 -34.58
C LYS A 25 18.87 7.07 -34.14
N GLY A 26 18.17 8.15 -33.83
CA GLY A 26 18.81 9.39 -33.40
C GLY A 26 18.01 10.11 -32.33
N SER A 27 17.87 11.43 -32.47
CA SER A 27 17.68 12.31 -31.31
C SER A 27 16.41 12.04 -30.50
N THR A 28 15.30 11.69 -31.16
CA THR A 28 14.04 11.41 -30.46
C THR A 28 14.10 10.07 -29.71
N PHE A 29 14.69 9.03 -30.32
CA PHE A 29 14.87 7.73 -29.66
C PHE A 29 15.82 7.82 -28.47
N ASP A 30 16.93 8.55 -28.62
CA ASP A 30 17.88 8.80 -27.54
C ASP A 30 17.27 9.62 -26.40
N THR A 31 16.40 10.57 -26.74
CA THR A 31 15.61 11.31 -25.74
C THR A 31 14.71 10.35 -24.95
N VAL A 32 13.98 9.46 -25.62
CA VAL A 32 13.15 8.45 -24.94
C VAL A 32 14.01 7.58 -24.02
N LYS A 33 15.13 7.01 -24.51
CA LYS A 33 16.06 6.23 -23.68
C LYS A 33 16.54 6.98 -22.45
N LYS A 34 16.96 8.24 -22.63
CA LYS A 34 17.43 9.12 -21.54
C LYS A 34 16.37 9.31 -20.46
N TYR A 35 15.11 9.49 -20.82
CA TYR A 35 14.03 9.64 -19.84
C TYR A 35 13.61 8.31 -19.22
N MET A 36 13.60 7.21 -19.98
CA MET A 36 13.30 5.88 -19.48
C MET A 36 14.35 5.36 -18.49
N ALA A 37 15.61 5.76 -18.65
CA ALA A 37 16.70 5.42 -17.72
C ALA A 37 16.65 6.19 -16.38
N LYS A 38 15.72 7.15 -16.22
CA LYS A 38 15.60 7.89 -14.96
C LYS A 38 14.91 7.05 -13.89
N ASN A 39 15.58 6.87 -12.75
CA ASN A 39 15.06 6.11 -11.60
C ASN A 39 14.49 7.00 -10.48
N ASN A 40 14.01 8.20 -10.84
CA ASN A 40 13.47 9.18 -9.90
C ASN A 40 12.05 9.65 -10.28
N PRO A 41 11.08 8.73 -10.43
CA PRO A 41 9.71 9.12 -10.76
C PRO A 41 9.12 9.99 -9.64
N ILE A 42 8.42 11.04 -10.03
CA ILE A 42 7.61 11.83 -9.10
C ILE A 42 6.31 11.06 -8.87
N ILE A 43 6.10 10.58 -7.65
CA ILE A 43 4.91 9.81 -7.28
C ILE A 43 4.14 10.60 -6.24
N THR A 44 2.86 10.84 -6.55
CA THR A 44 1.92 11.53 -5.68
C THR A 44 0.70 10.66 -5.46
N PHE A 45 0.20 10.64 -4.22
CA PHE A 45 -1.04 9.97 -3.86
C PHE A 45 -2.10 11.05 -3.70
N ALA A 46 -3.17 10.98 -4.49
CA ALA A 46 -4.24 11.95 -4.42
C ALA A 46 -5.03 11.75 -3.11
N PRO A 47 -5.02 12.72 -2.19
CA PRO A 47 -5.84 12.62 -1.00
C PRO A 47 -7.32 12.75 -1.37
N TYR A 48 -8.18 12.02 -0.67
CA TYR A 48 -9.60 11.99 -0.98
C TYR A 48 -10.46 11.93 0.29
N GLU A 49 -11.64 12.52 0.17
CA GLU A 49 -12.73 12.35 1.11
C GLU A 49 -13.62 11.21 0.61
N VAL A 50 -13.96 10.27 1.48
CA VAL A 50 -14.86 9.17 1.14
C VAL A 50 -16.27 9.71 1.02
N LYS A 51 -16.95 9.37 -0.08
CA LYS A 51 -18.34 9.71 -0.36
C LYS A 51 -19.11 8.44 -0.74
N GLY A 52 -20.44 8.52 -0.72
CA GLY A 52 -21.32 7.43 -1.13
C GLY A 52 -21.95 6.70 0.06
N GLU A 53 -21.77 5.38 0.11
CA GLU A 53 -22.46 4.51 1.06
C GLU A 53 -22.17 4.88 2.52
N LEU A 54 -23.22 4.97 3.36
CA LEU A 54 -23.10 5.34 4.77
C LEU A 54 -22.60 4.20 5.67
N PHE A 55 -22.93 2.96 5.31
CA PHE A 55 -22.66 1.72 6.04
C PHE A 55 -22.96 0.52 5.15
N ASP A 56 -22.44 -0.65 5.50
CA ASP A 56 -22.73 -1.92 4.83
C ASP A 56 -24.25 -2.18 4.83
N GLN A 57 -24.88 -2.29 3.65
CA GLN A 57 -26.34 -2.49 3.51
C GLN A 57 -26.84 -3.77 4.17
N GLN A 58 -25.98 -4.76 4.41
CA GLN A 58 -26.40 -6.00 5.05
C GLN A 58 -26.67 -5.77 6.55
N ILE A 59 -27.94 -5.90 6.94
CA ILE A 59 -28.35 -5.84 8.34
C ILE A 59 -27.75 -7.02 9.09
N VAL A 60 -27.09 -6.72 10.22
CA VAL A 60 -26.59 -7.73 11.14
C VAL A 60 -27.61 -8.02 12.26
N PRO A 61 -27.60 -9.24 12.85
CA PRO A 61 -28.58 -9.63 13.87
C PRO A 61 -28.58 -8.76 15.13
N LYS A 62 -29.60 -8.95 15.97
CA LYS A 62 -29.77 -8.28 17.27
C LYS A 62 -28.50 -8.29 18.13
N GLY A 63 -28.21 -7.17 18.79
CA GLY A 63 -27.01 -6.98 19.62
C GLY A 63 -25.72 -6.81 18.82
N LYS A 64 -25.79 -6.80 17.49
CA LYS A 64 -24.66 -6.50 16.61
C LYS A 64 -24.98 -5.27 15.75
N GLY A 65 -23.93 -4.55 15.37
CA GLY A 65 -24.03 -3.38 14.49
C GLY A 65 -23.53 -2.11 15.15
N GLN A 66 -23.52 -1.05 14.36
CA GLN A 66 -23.02 0.27 14.73
C GLN A 66 -24.07 1.37 14.48
N PHE A 67 -25.11 1.09 13.69
CA PHE A 67 -26.17 2.04 13.38
C PHE A 67 -27.54 1.35 13.35
N PRO A 68 -28.60 1.93 13.97
CA PRO A 68 -29.92 1.32 14.01
C PRO A 68 -30.57 1.30 12.61
N ILE A 69 -31.43 0.31 12.36
CA ILE A 69 -32.17 0.17 11.08
C ILE A 69 -33.06 1.39 10.82
N LYS A 70 -33.70 1.88 11.88
CA LYS A 70 -34.55 3.09 11.89
C LYS A 70 -34.49 3.73 13.26
N GLN A 71 -34.81 5.02 13.34
CA GLN A 71 -34.99 5.72 14.61
C GLN A 71 -36.01 4.97 15.50
N GLY A 72 -35.70 4.85 16.79
CA GLY A 72 -36.52 4.11 17.76
C GLY A 72 -36.37 2.58 17.71
N ARG A 73 -35.66 2.00 16.73
CA ARG A 73 -35.31 0.57 16.72
C ARG A 73 -33.89 0.37 17.24
N ASN A 74 -33.77 0.13 18.54
CA ASN A 74 -32.48 -0.11 19.17
C ASN A 74 -31.79 -1.37 18.64
N ILE A 75 -30.47 -1.29 18.52
CA ILE A 75 -29.61 -2.35 17.96
C ILE A 75 -29.71 -3.64 18.77
N GLU A 76 -29.81 -3.54 20.10
CA GLU A 76 -29.90 -4.69 21.01
C GLU A 76 -31.10 -5.61 20.72
N LYS A 77 -32.22 -5.04 20.26
CA LYS A 77 -33.45 -5.81 19.99
C LYS A 77 -33.61 -6.17 18.52
N TYR A 78 -33.26 -5.24 17.63
CA TYR A 78 -33.60 -5.34 16.21
C TYR A 78 -32.40 -5.54 15.28
N GLY A 79 -31.18 -5.47 15.81
CA GLY A 79 -29.96 -5.43 14.99
C GLY A 79 -29.77 -4.07 14.34
N GLY A 80 -28.85 -4.02 13.39
CA GLY A 80 -28.46 -2.75 12.77
C GLY A 80 -27.57 -2.93 11.56
N TYR A 81 -27.12 -1.82 11.02
CA TYR A 81 -26.08 -1.77 10.00
C TYR A 81 -24.70 -1.78 10.65
N ASN A 82 -23.72 -2.33 9.94
CA ASN A 82 -22.34 -2.43 10.40
C ASN A 82 -21.40 -1.66 9.46
N LYS A 83 -20.11 -1.56 9.82
CA LYS A 83 -19.06 -0.89 9.02
C LYS A 83 -19.46 0.52 8.60
N LEU A 84 -19.74 1.38 9.58
CA LEU A 84 -19.98 2.80 9.32
C LEU A 84 -18.83 3.41 8.47
N SER A 85 -19.19 4.06 7.38
CA SER A 85 -18.26 4.69 6.45
C SER A 85 -17.71 5.99 7.04
N GLY A 86 -16.38 6.07 7.13
CA GLY A 86 -15.69 7.29 7.52
C GLY A 86 -15.42 8.17 6.32
N ALA A 87 -15.78 9.44 6.38
CA ALA A 87 -15.55 10.44 5.34
C ALA A 87 -14.09 10.90 5.30
N PHE A 88 -13.58 11.34 6.46
CA PHE A 88 -12.23 11.82 6.66
C PHE A 88 -11.84 11.65 8.14
N LEU A 89 -10.57 11.92 8.45
CA LEU A 89 -10.01 11.83 9.80
C LEU A 89 -9.75 13.23 10.38
N PHE A 90 -9.61 13.32 11.69
CA PHE A 90 -9.20 14.53 12.39
C PHE A 90 -8.38 14.16 13.62
N ALA A 91 -7.42 14.99 14.01
CA ALA A 91 -6.63 14.77 15.22
C ALA A 91 -7.20 15.59 16.38
N VAL A 92 -7.32 14.97 17.54
CA VAL A 92 -7.98 15.55 18.70
C VAL A 92 -7.28 15.14 19.99
N GLU A 93 -7.27 16.06 20.93
CA GLU A 93 -6.93 15.81 22.33
C GLU A 93 -8.15 15.92 23.23
N TYR A 94 -8.20 15.11 24.28
CA TYR A 94 -9.30 15.08 25.23
C TYR A 94 -8.86 14.55 26.58
N LYS A 95 -9.74 14.70 27.57
CA LYS A 95 -9.58 14.06 28.88
C LYS A 95 -9.77 12.55 28.76
N GLY A 96 -8.66 11.82 28.91
CA GLY A 96 -8.66 10.36 29.02
C GLY A 96 -9.06 9.88 30.41
N LYS A 97 -8.90 8.58 30.64
CA LYS A 97 -9.27 7.97 31.94
C LYS A 97 -8.35 8.38 33.09
N LYS A 98 -7.06 8.59 32.79
CA LYS A 98 -6.03 8.98 33.76
C LYS A 98 -5.47 10.35 33.43
N ASP A 99 -5.03 10.51 32.19
CA ASP A 99 -4.33 11.71 31.71
C ASP A 99 -4.98 12.24 30.41
N ARG A 100 -4.44 13.34 29.88
CA ARG A 100 -4.78 13.81 28.52
C ARG A 100 -4.38 12.76 27.50
N GLU A 101 -5.25 12.50 26.54
CA GLU A 101 -5.02 11.56 25.45
C GLU A 101 -5.15 12.29 24.11
N ARG A 102 -4.34 11.88 23.13
CA ARG A 102 -4.41 12.34 21.74
C ARG A 102 -4.73 11.17 20.82
N SER A 103 -5.65 11.36 19.88
CA SER A 103 -5.95 10.35 18.86
C SER A 103 -6.33 10.95 17.51
N LEU A 104 -6.22 10.10 16.49
CA LEU A 104 -6.78 10.32 15.17
C LEU A 104 -8.17 9.69 15.15
N GLU A 105 -9.21 10.52 15.02
CA GLU A 105 -10.60 10.10 15.04
C GLU A 105 -11.23 10.21 13.65
N THR A 106 -12.37 9.54 13.46
CA THR A 106 -13.09 9.49 12.19
C THR A 106 -14.33 10.37 12.24
N VAL A 107 -14.54 11.17 11.19
CA VAL A 107 -15.86 11.77 10.91
C VAL A 107 -16.62 10.80 10.01
N TYR A 108 -17.77 10.31 10.45
CA TYR A 108 -18.60 9.41 9.65
C TYR A 108 -19.41 10.19 8.61
N ILE A 109 -19.65 9.60 7.44
CA ILE A 109 -20.37 10.28 6.35
C ILE A 109 -21.74 10.81 6.82
N LYS A 110 -22.45 10.03 7.65
CA LYS A 110 -23.75 10.40 8.20
C LYS A 110 -23.73 11.60 9.16
N ASP A 111 -22.55 11.99 9.67
CA ASP A 111 -22.38 13.01 10.70
C ASP A 111 -21.50 14.19 10.22
N ILE A 112 -21.23 14.30 8.91
CA ILE A 112 -20.41 15.37 8.35
C ILE A 112 -20.97 16.74 8.73
N ASP A 113 -22.28 16.96 8.54
CA ASP A 113 -22.90 18.25 8.79
C ASP A 113 -22.75 18.68 10.26
N LEU A 114 -22.96 17.73 11.19
CA LEU A 114 -22.75 17.97 12.63
C LEU A 114 -21.29 18.34 12.93
N TYR A 115 -20.33 17.63 12.33
CA TYR A 115 -18.92 17.92 12.54
C TYR A 115 -18.54 19.30 11.99
N LEU A 116 -19.01 19.66 10.79
CA LEU A 116 -18.71 20.95 10.16
C LEU A 116 -19.35 22.13 10.90
N GLU A 117 -20.56 21.95 11.44
CA GLU A 117 -21.22 22.94 12.29
C GLU A 117 -20.50 23.12 13.63
N ASN A 118 -20.18 22.00 14.30
CA ASN A 118 -19.57 22.03 15.62
C ASN A 118 -18.73 20.77 15.92
N PRO A 119 -17.41 20.80 15.67
CA PRO A 119 -16.52 19.67 15.90
C PRO A 119 -16.48 19.21 17.37
N ILE A 120 -16.63 20.13 18.33
CA ILE A 120 -16.61 19.81 19.77
C ILE A 120 -17.88 19.03 20.14
N LYS A 121 -19.04 19.51 19.69
CA LYS A 121 -20.33 18.82 19.88
C LYS A 121 -20.30 17.43 19.24
N TYR A 122 -19.73 17.28 18.04
CA TYR A 122 -19.53 15.95 17.44
C TYR A 122 -18.70 15.04 18.36
N CYS A 123 -17.57 15.52 18.87
CA CYS A 123 -16.72 14.75 19.78
C CYS A 123 -17.46 14.33 21.06
N GLU A 124 -18.27 15.22 21.63
CA GLU A 124 -19.03 14.95 22.85
C GLU A 124 -20.22 14.01 22.61
N SER A 125 -21.02 14.27 21.58
CA SER A 125 -22.28 13.55 21.35
C SER A 125 -22.12 12.25 20.57
N ILE A 126 -21.19 12.20 19.62
CA ILE A 126 -20.99 11.02 18.75
C ILE A 126 -19.87 10.14 19.29
N LEU A 127 -18.74 10.74 19.69
CA LEU A 127 -17.58 9.97 20.18
C LEU A 127 -17.54 9.81 21.71
N GLY A 128 -18.34 10.56 22.46
CA GLY A 128 -18.37 10.50 23.92
C GLY A 128 -17.12 11.07 24.60
N LEU A 129 -16.34 11.88 23.89
CA LEU A 129 -15.13 12.52 24.39
C LEU A 129 -15.49 13.73 25.25
N LYS A 130 -14.59 14.12 26.16
CA LYS A 130 -14.80 15.26 27.08
C LYS A 130 -13.57 16.15 27.11
N ASP A 131 -13.80 17.44 27.38
CA ASP A 131 -12.73 18.45 27.48
C ASP A 131 -11.82 18.43 26.24
N VAL A 132 -12.44 18.71 25.09
CA VAL A 132 -11.90 18.42 23.77
C VAL A 132 -11.12 19.61 23.22
N CYS A 133 -9.98 19.35 22.59
CA CYS A 133 -9.22 20.31 21.79
C CYS A 133 -8.92 19.70 20.42
N ILE A 134 -9.42 20.32 19.35
CA ILE A 134 -9.14 19.88 17.97
C ILE A 134 -7.73 20.33 17.59
N ILE A 135 -6.87 19.38 17.20
CA ILE A 135 -5.49 19.63 16.80
C ILE A 135 -5.40 19.83 15.29
N TYR A 136 -5.99 18.89 14.53
CA TYR A 136 -6.11 18.99 13.07
C TYR A 136 -7.56 18.70 12.67
N PRO A 137 -8.28 19.67 12.11
CA PRO A 137 -9.73 19.56 11.89
C PRO A 137 -10.10 18.64 10.71
N LYS A 138 -9.20 18.42 9.76
CA LYS A 138 -9.50 17.58 8.59
C LYS A 138 -8.24 17.00 7.98
N ILE A 139 -8.20 15.68 7.89
CA ILE A 139 -7.13 14.87 7.33
C ILE A 139 -7.78 13.88 6.37
N LEU A 140 -7.48 14.03 5.07
CA LEU A 140 -8.03 13.18 4.04
C LEU A 140 -7.31 11.82 4.00
N LEU A 141 -8.02 10.76 3.62
CA LEU A 141 -7.37 9.49 3.28
C LEU A 141 -6.45 9.70 2.08
N GLY A 142 -5.37 8.94 1.97
CA GLY A 142 -4.35 9.14 0.95
C GLY A 142 -3.37 10.28 1.26
N SER A 143 -3.60 11.08 2.32
CA SER A 143 -2.63 12.07 2.79
C SER A 143 -1.39 11.38 3.38
N LEU A 144 -0.23 11.99 3.15
CA LEU A 144 1.01 11.60 3.81
C LEU A 144 0.97 12.07 5.27
N THR A 145 1.09 11.14 6.21
CA THR A 145 1.22 11.42 7.63
C THR A 145 2.61 11.02 8.11
N LYS A 146 3.12 11.73 9.12
CA LYS A 146 4.40 11.49 9.75
C LYS A 146 4.20 11.38 11.26
N VAL A 147 4.55 10.22 11.82
CA VAL A 147 4.47 9.98 13.27
C VAL A 147 5.84 9.59 13.78
N ASN A 148 6.41 10.40 14.68
CA ASN A 148 7.76 10.20 15.23
C ASN A 148 8.81 9.90 14.15
N GLY A 149 8.88 10.73 13.09
CA GLY A 149 9.82 10.51 11.99
C GLY A 149 9.37 9.53 10.90
N VAL A 150 8.38 8.68 11.15
CA VAL A 150 7.96 7.60 10.23
C VAL A 150 6.82 8.04 9.34
N LYS A 151 7.04 8.05 8.02
CA LYS A 151 6.03 8.42 7.03
C LYS A 151 5.13 7.25 6.64
N LYS A 152 3.82 7.47 6.64
CA LYS A 152 2.79 6.50 6.26
C LYS A 152 1.67 7.21 5.49
N ILE A 153 0.94 6.45 4.67
CA ILE A 153 -0.25 6.94 3.98
C ILE A 153 -1.43 6.11 4.44
N ILE A 154 -2.40 6.77 5.07
CA ILE A 154 -3.59 6.11 5.62
C ILE A 154 -4.59 5.87 4.50
N THR A 155 -5.06 4.64 4.35
CA THR A 155 -5.96 4.25 3.26
C THR A 155 -7.24 3.57 3.75
N GLY A 156 -7.38 3.34 5.05
CA GLY A 156 -8.61 2.82 5.63
C GLY A 156 -8.50 2.53 7.12
N ARG A 157 -9.61 2.12 7.70
CA ARG A 157 -9.76 1.87 9.14
C ARG A 157 -9.95 0.37 9.41
N THR A 158 -9.39 -0.12 10.52
CA THR A 158 -9.62 -1.48 11.01
C THR A 158 -9.54 -1.50 12.53
N GLY A 159 -10.66 -1.81 13.20
CA GLY A 159 -10.73 -1.75 14.65
C GLY A 159 -10.24 -0.40 15.20
N ALA A 160 -9.33 -0.44 16.18
CA ALA A 160 -8.67 0.70 16.80
C ALA A 160 -7.35 1.12 16.09
N GLN A 161 -7.24 0.80 14.80
CA GLN A 161 -6.07 1.07 13.99
C GLN A 161 -6.47 1.57 12.60
N PHE A 162 -5.50 2.17 11.93
CA PHE A 162 -5.59 2.54 10.53
C PHE A 162 -4.64 1.67 9.72
N VAL A 163 -5.12 1.17 8.58
CA VAL A 163 -4.27 0.44 7.66
C VAL A 163 -3.64 1.44 6.70
N CYS A 164 -2.35 1.26 6.50
CA CYS A 164 -1.51 2.19 5.77
C CYS A 164 -0.72 1.48 4.67
N HIS A 165 -0.11 2.26 3.79
CA HIS A 165 1.08 1.87 3.04
C HIS A 165 2.20 2.88 3.26
N HIS A 166 3.43 2.54 2.87
CA HIS A 166 4.56 3.47 2.91
C HIS A 166 4.69 4.25 1.59
N PRO A 167 5.43 5.38 1.59
CA PRO A 167 5.70 6.16 0.37
C PRO A 167 7.08 5.88 -0.28
N TYR A 168 7.89 4.98 0.30
CA TYR A 168 9.28 4.76 -0.10
C TYR A 168 9.43 3.93 -1.39
N GLN A 169 10.00 4.54 -2.43
CA GLN A 169 10.15 3.92 -3.75
C GLN A 169 11.36 2.97 -3.80
N LEU A 170 11.17 1.81 -4.43
CA LEU A 170 12.26 0.88 -4.67
C LEU A 170 13.17 1.38 -5.79
N MET A 171 14.45 1.55 -5.47
CA MET A 171 15.49 1.89 -6.43
C MET A 171 16.42 0.69 -6.60
N ILE A 172 16.50 0.17 -7.82
CA ILE A 172 17.36 -0.92 -8.28
C ILE A 172 17.90 -0.60 -9.68
N ASP A 173 19.01 -1.22 -10.07
CA ASP A 173 19.57 -1.08 -11.42
C ASP A 173 18.77 -1.84 -12.49
N ASP A 174 19.07 -1.56 -13.75
CA ASP A 174 18.37 -2.13 -14.90
C ASP A 174 18.56 -3.65 -15.03
N ALA A 175 19.73 -4.19 -14.67
CA ALA A 175 19.99 -5.62 -14.74
C ALA A 175 19.15 -6.38 -13.70
N THR A 176 19.10 -5.88 -12.47
CA THR A 176 18.21 -6.37 -11.42
C THR A 176 16.74 -6.27 -11.83
N SER A 177 16.33 -5.12 -12.41
CA SER A 177 14.95 -4.94 -12.90
C SER A 177 14.59 -5.94 -13.99
N GLN A 178 15.49 -6.17 -14.94
CA GLN A 178 15.31 -7.12 -16.01
C GLN A 178 15.18 -8.55 -15.46
N TYR A 179 16.04 -8.93 -14.52
CA TYR A 179 15.98 -10.25 -13.88
C TYR A 179 14.65 -10.49 -13.15
N LEU A 180 14.13 -9.50 -12.40
CA LEU A 180 12.82 -9.58 -11.75
C LEU A 180 11.66 -9.70 -12.76
N LYS A 181 11.78 -9.06 -13.94
CA LYS A 181 10.80 -9.25 -15.03
C LYS A 181 10.87 -10.65 -15.60
N ASP A 182 12.05 -11.22 -15.76
CA ASP A 182 12.23 -12.56 -16.29
C ASP A 182 11.73 -13.62 -15.30
N ILE A 183 11.95 -13.45 -13.99
CA ILE A 183 11.27 -14.24 -12.95
C ILE A 183 9.74 -14.12 -13.09
N SER A 184 9.22 -12.91 -13.30
CA SER A 184 7.77 -12.71 -13.46
C SER A 184 7.21 -13.44 -14.68
N LYS A 185 7.95 -13.48 -15.80
CA LYS A 185 7.58 -14.26 -16.99
C LYS A 185 7.64 -15.76 -16.73
N TYR A 186 8.69 -16.21 -16.05
CA TYR A 186 8.87 -17.61 -15.67
C TYR A 186 7.68 -18.13 -14.85
N LEU A 187 7.21 -17.36 -13.87
CA LEU A 187 6.07 -17.74 -13.03
C LEU A 187 4.69 -17.62 -13.72
N GLN A 188 4.59 -17.06 -14.93
CA GLN A 188 3.32 -17.00 -15.67
C GLN A 188 2.99 -18.30 -16.41
N GLU A 189 3.99 -19.15 -16.64
CA GLU A 189 3.84 -20.44 -17.32
C GLU A 189 3.91 -21.57 -16.28
N ILE A 190 2.95 -22.48 -16.32
CA ILE A 190 2.68 -23.42 -15.21
C ILE A 190 3.69 -24.58 -15.14
N THR A 191 4.47 -24.82 -16.19
CA THR A 191 5.34 -26.01 -16.28
C THR A 191 6.65 -25.73 -17.00
N ASP A 192 7.73 -25.67 -16.23
CA ASP A 192 9.12 -25.82 -16.71
C ASP A 192 9.67 -27.17 -16.25
N GLU A 193 9.11 -28.26 -16.79
CA GLU A 193 9.42 -29.63 -16.35
C GLU A 193 10.91 -29.99 -16.52
N ASN A 194 11.57 -29.42 -17.53
CA ASN A 194 12.95 -29.73 -17.89
C ASN A 194 13.96 -28.64 -17.48
N GLY A 195 13.52 -27.52 -16.88
CA GLY A 195 14.39 -26.39 -16.51
C GLY A 195 14.85 -25.51 -17.67
N GLU A 196 14.46 -25.83 -18.91
CA GLU A 196 14.87 -25.13 -20.14
C GLU A 196 14.41 -23.66 -20.13
N ARG A 197 13.23 -23.38 -19.55
CA ARG A 197 12.70 -22.02 -19.49
C ARG A 197 13.51 -21.15 -18.55
N ALA A 198 13.81 -21.68 -17.36
CA ALA A 198 14.65 -21.00 -16.38
C ALA A 198 16.04 -20.70 -16.98
N GLU A 199 16.65 -21.67 -17.66
CA GLU A 199 17.94 -21.50 -18.34
C GLU A 199 17.89 -20.42 -19.43
N ASN A 200 16.88 -20.46 -20.31
CA ASN A 200 16.67 -19.47 -21.37
C ASN A 200 16.48 -18.04 -20.83
N LEU A 201 15.88 -17.91 -19.64
CA LEU A 201 15.71 -16.63 -18.95
C LEU A 201 16.90 -16.27 -18.04
N GLY A 202 17.90 -17.13 -17.96
CA GLY A 202 19.09 -16.96 -17.13
C GLY A 202 18.80 -16.95 -15.62
N ILE A 203 17.73 -17.62 -15.19
CA ILE A 203 17.28 -17.78 -13.81
C ILE A 203 18.09 -18.90 -13.16
N THR A 204 18.75 -18.58 -12.05
CA THR A 204 19.66 -19.51 -11.35
C THR A 204 19.54 -19.34 -9.85
N PHE A 205 19.92 -20.38 -9.09
CA PHE A 205 19.99 -20.32 -7.63
C PHE A 205 20.88 -19.16 -7.15
N ASP A 206 22.07 -18.99 -7.74
CA ASP A 206 23.02 -17.95 -7.32
C ASP A 206 22.45 -16.54 -7.49
N LYS A 207 21.87 -16.23 -8.66
CA LYS A 207 21.23 -14.93 -8.88
C LYS A 207 20.01 -14.74 -7.97
N ASN A 208 19.24 -15.79 -7.70
CA ASN A 208 18.13 -15.70 -6.75
C ASN A 208 18.60 -15.35 -5.34
N ILE A 209 19.73 -15.93 -4.90
CA ILE A 209 20.38 -15.62 -3.61
C ILE A 209 20.87 -14.17 -3.59
N GLU A 210 21.45 -13.67 -4.68
CA GLU A 210 21.87 -12.26 -4.81
C GLU A 210 20.68 -11.30 -4.68
N ILE A 211 19.57 -11.57 -5.37
CA ILE A 211 18.33 -10.77 -5.26
C ILE A 211 17.76 -10.82 -3.85
N TYR A 212 17.76 -11.99 -3.21
CA TYR A 212 17.29 -12.13 -1.84
C TYR A 212 18.13 -11.27 -0.88
N LYS A 213 19.45 -11.32 -1.01
CA LYS A 213 20.38 -10.48 -0.24
C LYS A 213 20.14 -8.98 -0.49
N LEU A 214 19.93 -8.58 -1.75
CA LEU A 214 19.57 -7.19 -2.08
C LEU A 214 18.29 -6.75 -1.35
N PHE A 215 17.26 -7.58 -1.32
CA PHE A 215 16.02 -7.26 -0.59
C PHE A 215 16.22 -7.23 0.93
N GLU A 216 17.03 -8.11 1.49
CA GLU A 216 17.46 -8.09 2.91
C GLU A 216 18.11 -6.74 3.27
N GLU A 217 19.04 -6.27 2.42
CA GLU A 217 19.73 -4.98 2.58
C GLU A 217 18.76 -3.81 2.47
N LYS A 218 17.87 -3.80 1.47
CA LYS A 218 16.85 -2.76 1.31
C LYS A 218 15.90 -2.71 2.51
N LEU A 219 15.40 -3.84 2.98
CA LEU A 219 14.53 -3.93 4.16
C LEU A 219 15.24 -3.49 5.44
N SER A 220 16.56 -3.63 5.51
CA SER A 220 17.39 -3.16 6.63
C SER A 220 17.69 -1.67 6.58
N GLY A 221 17.47 -1.00 5.45
CA GLY A 221 17.50 0.46 5.35
C GLY A 221 16.51 1.14 6.31
N LYS A 222 16.82 2.38 6.72
CA LYS A 222 16.04 3.13 7.70
C LYS A 222 14.57 3.29 7.29
N GLU A 223 14.35 3.57 6.02
CA GLU A 223 13.03 3.82 5.44
C GLU A 223 12.12 2.60 5.61
N TYR A 224 12.55 1.45 5.10
CA TYR A 224 11.75 0.22 5.15
C TYR A 224 11.73 -0.43 6.53
N SER A 225 12.84 -0.45 7.26
CA SER A 225 12.88 -1.04 8.60
C SER A 225 11.94 -0.32 9.57
N SER A 226 11.70 0.99 9.39
CA SER A 226 10.75 1.76 10.20
C SER A 226 9.27 1.34 10.04
N VAL A 227 8.91 0.71 8.92
CA VAL A 227 7.52 0.33 8.59
C VAL A 227 7.32 -1.18 8.43
N LEU A 228 8.37 -1.93 8.10
CA LEU A 228 8.35 -3.35 7.77
C LEU A 228 9.33 -4.17 8.64
N ASN A 229 9.65 -3.72 9.86
CA ASN A 229 10.63 -4.39 10.74
C ASN A 229 10.34 -5.87 10.98
N SER A 230 9.07 -6.27 11.10
CA SER A 230 8.68 -7.67 11.31
C SER A 230 9.03 -8.54 10.10
N VAL A 231 8.89 -7.98 8.89
CA VAL A 231 9.25 -8.65 7.64
C VAL A 231 10.76 -8.67 7.46
N ARG A 232 11.45 -7.57 7.76
CA ARG A 232 12.92 -7.53 7.80
C ARG A 232 13.49 -8.66 8.65
N LYS A 233 13.02 -8.81 9.89
CA LYS A 233 13.47 -9.91 10.78
C LYS A 233 13.20 -11.28 10.17
N THR A 234 12.00 -11.48 9.62
CA THR A 234 11.63 -12.72 8.92
C THR A 234 12.60 -13.06 7.78
N VAL A 235 12.97 -12.08 6.95
CA VAL A 235 13.88 -12.28 5.82
C VAL A 235 15.30 -12.61 6.30
N ILE A 236 15.78 -11.95 7.36
CA ILE A 236 17.09 -12.27 7.95
C ILE A 236 17.11 -13.70 8.51
N ASP A 237 16.10 -14.05 9.31
CA ASP A 237 16.06 -15.32 10.05
C ASP A 237 15.84 -16.53 9.12
N SER A 238 15.09 -16.35 8.02
CA SER A 238 14.76 -17.43 7.08
C SER A 238 15.71 -17.54 5.89
N LYS A 239 16.87 -16.88 5.90
CA LYS A 239 17.85 -16.95 4.82
C LYS A 239 18.25 -18.38 4.47
N SER A 240 18.53 -19.20 5.48
CA SER A 240 18.85 -20.62 5.28
C SER A 240 17.67 -21.40 4.70
N VAL A 241 16.42 -21.05 5.03
CA VAL A 241 15.25 -21.72 4.44
C VAL A 241 15.18 -21.40 2.95
N PHE A 242 15.32 -20.13 2.58
CA PHE A 242 15.30 -19.69 1.19
C PHE A 242 16.35 -20.37 0.31
N THR A 243 17.59 -20.52 0.80
CA THR A 243 18.67 -21.15 0.02
C THR A 243 18.44 -22.63 -0.24
N HIS A 244 17.59 -23.31 0.54
CA HIS A 244 17.26 -24.72 0.37
C HIS A 244 15.93 -24.95 -0.35
N LEU A 245 15.20 -23.89 -0.72
CA LEU A 245 14.03 -24.00 -1.59
C LEU A 245 14.46 -24.40 -3.01
N ASP A 246 13.58 -25.08 -3.73
CA ASP A 246 13.76 -25.29 -5.16
C ASP A 246 13.69 -23.96 -5.94
N LEU A 247 14.15 -23.99 -7.19
CA LEU A 247 14.28 -22.80 -8.02
C LEU A 247 12.95 -22.07 -8.22
N TYR A 248 11.86 -22.82 -8.39
CA TYR A 248 10.53 -22.27 -8.60
C TYR A 248 10.01 -21.57 -7.35
N ASP A 249 10.23 -22.15 -6.19
CA ASP A 249 9.83 -21.60 -4.90
C ASP A 249 10.65 -20.39 -4.49
N GLN A 250 11.94 -20.36 -4.83
CA GLN A 250 12.75 -19.15 -4.72
C GLN A 250 12.18 -18.01 -5.56
N CYS A 251 11.83 -18.28 -6.83
CA CYS A 251 11.19 -17.32 -7.72
C CYS A 251 9.87 -16.78 -7.14
N ILE A 252 9.01 -17.66 -6.60
CA ILE A 252 7.78 -17.23 -5.91
C ILE A 252 8.11 -16.29 -4.76
N ILE A 253 9.03 -16.68 -3.87
CA ILE A 253 9.39 -15.86 -2.71
C ILE A 253 9.96 -14.50 -3.15
N ILE A 254 10.81 -14.45 -4.17
CA ILE A 254 11.35 -13.19 -4.71
C ILE A 254 10.22 -12.25 -5.16
N ILE A 255 9.23 -12.75 -5.91
CA ILE A 255 8.09 -11.92 -6.34
C ILE A 255 7.22 -11.50 -5.16
N GLN A 256 7.05 -12.36 -4.15
CA GLN A 256 6.32 -12.00 -2.94
C GLN A 256 7.07 -10.91 -2.16
N LEU A 257 8.40 -11.00 -2.02
CA LEU A 257 9.20 -9.94 -1.38
C LEU A 257 9.16 -8.63 -2.19
N LEU A 258 9.19 -8.70 -3.52
CA LEU A 258 9.09 -7.52 -4.39
C LEU A 258 7.79 -6.72 -4.13
N LYS A 259 6.68 -7.40 -3.82
CA LYS A 259 5.40 -6.74 -3.51
C LYS A 259 5.49 -5.84 -2.28
N LEU A 260 6.33 -6.16 -1.31
CA LEU A 260 6.48 -5.36 -0.08
C LEU A 260 6.97 -3.95 -0.34
N PHE A 261 7.70 -3.73 -1.44
CA PHE A 261 8.22 -2.43 -1.81
C PHE A 261 7.24 -1.59 -2.62
N LYS A 262 6.10 -2.17 -3.05
CA LYS A 262 5.06 -1.41 -3.73
C LYS A 262 4.43 -0.43 -2.75
N CYS A 263 4.24 0.80 -3.19
CA CYS A 263 3.60 1.84 -2.37
C CYS A 263 2.06 1.73 -2.40
N ASN A 264 1.55 0.55 -2.05
CA ASN A 264 0.12 0.24 -1.94
C ASN A 264 -0.10 -0.74 -0.77
N ARG A 265 -1.33 -1.26 -0.61
CA ARG A 265 -1.70 -2.18 0.49
C ARG A 265 -1.48 -3.65 0.15
N GLU A 266 -0.74 -3.96 -0.90
CA GLU A 266 -0.52 -5.35 -1.30
C GLU A 266 0.22 -6.11 -0.18
N ILE A 267 -0.25 -7.31 0.11
CA ILE A 267 0.32 -8.19 1.13
C ILE A 267 1.11 -9.31 0.46
N SER A 268 2.09 -9.83 1.18
CA SER A 268 2.95 -10.91 0.68
C SER A 268 2.62 -12.23 1.35
N ASN A 269 2.68 -13.32 0.58
CA ASN A 269 2.60 -14.67 1.09
C ASN A 269 4.03 -15.23 1.24
N LEU A 270 4.48 -15.42 2.47
CA LEU A 270 5.79 -15.99 2.81
C LEU A 270 5.64 -17.37 3.48
N GLU A 271 4.57 -18.10 3.19
CA GLU A 271 4.28 -19.41 3.78
C GLU A 271 5.43 -20.40 3.60
N LYS A 272 6.05 -20.44 2.41
CA LYS A 272 7.21 -21.30 2.12
C LYS A 272 8.49 -20.89 2.85
N LEU A 273 8.49 -19.73 3.48
CA LEU A 273 9.66 -19.14 4.13
C LEU A 273 9.54 -19.12 5.66
N ASN A 274 8.33 -18.92 6.20
CA ASN A 274 8.07 -18.89 7.64
C ASN A 274 6.66 -19.35 8.07
N GLY A 275 5.89 -19.99 7.17
CA GLY A 275 4.53 -20.45 7.44
C GLY A 275 3.44 -19.36 7.44
N LYS A 276 3.76 -18.09 7.12
CA LYS A 276 2.77 -16.99 7.14
C LYS A 276 2.26 -16.62 5.75
N LYS A 277 0.95 -16.82 5.54
CA LYS A 277 0.24 -16.48 4.29
C LYS A 277 0.07 -14.98 4.03
N GLN A 278 0.12 -14.16 5.08
CA GLN A 278 -0.12 -12.72 5.00
C GLN A 278 0.88 -11.97 5.86
N VAL A 279 1.80 -11.25 5.21
CA VAL A 279 2.78 -10.38 5.88
C VAL A 279 2.86 -9.02 5.18
N GLY A 280 3.51 -8.06 5.85
CA GLY A 280 3.74 -6.72 5.29
C GLY A 280 2.62 -5.72 5.51
N VAL A 281 1.60 -6.05 6.31
CA VAL A 281 0.53 -5.09 6.64
C VAL A 281 1.08 -4.00 7.56
N ILE A 282 0.94 -2.75 7.14
CA ILE A 282 1.39 -1.58 7.89
C ILE A 282 0.19 -0.97 8.62
N TYR A 283 0.33 -0.80 9.93
CA TYR A 283 -0.67 -0.18 10.77
C TYR A 283 -0.19 1.15 11.35
N LEU A 284 -1.14 2.04 11.62
CA LEU A 284 -1.00 3.20 12.48
C LEU A 284 -2.02 3.07 13.61
N SER A 285 -1.57 3.28 14.85
CA SER A 285 -2.46 3.29 16.02
C SER A 285 -3.44 4.45 15.93
N GLN A 286 -4.67 4.26 16.40
CA GLN A 286 -5.61 5.38 16.59
C GLN A 286 -5.08 6.37 17.62
N LYS A 287 -4.43 5.88 18.68
CA LYS A 287 -3.75 6.73 19.67
C LYS A 287 -2.47 7.31 19.09
N LEU A 288 -2.32 8.62 19.26
CA LEU A 288 -1.15 9.38 18.84
C LEU A 288 -0.24 9.65 20.05
N PRO A 289 1.07 9.82 19.84
CA PRO A 289 1.97 10.19 20.92
C PRO A 289 1.64 11.58 21.47
N MET A 290 1.69 11.73 22.80
CA MET A 290 1.53 13.03 23.48
C MET A 290 2.78 13.90 23.28
N ASP A 291 3.96 13.36 23.61
CA ASP A 291 5.25 14.05 23.53
C ASP A 291 5.98 13.81 22.20
N GLY A 292 5.23 13.44 21.15
CA GLY A 292 5.78 13.06 19.84
C GLY A 292 5.25 13.92 18.69
N GLU A 293 5.85 13.69 17.53
CA GLU A 293 5.50 14.38 16.29
C GLU A 293 4.29 13.70 15.64
N PHE A 294 3.27 14.50 15.27
CA PHE A 294 2.22 14.13 14.33
C PHE A 294 2.00 15.29 13.35
N ILE A 295 2.30 15.03 12.08
CA ILE A 295 2.15 15.98 10.96
C ILE A 295 1.44 15.26 9.81
#